data_AF-A0A2J7RTC4-F1
#
_entry.id   AF-A0A2J7RTC4-F1
#
_cell.length_a   1.000
_cell.length_b   1.000
_cell.length_c   1.000
_cell.angle_alpha   90.00
_cell.angle_beta   90.00
_cell.angle_gamma   90.00
#
_symmetry.space_group_name_H-M   'P 1'
#
loop_
_entity.id
_entity.type
_entity.pdbx_description
1 polymer ?
#
loop_
_entity_poly.entity_id
_entity_poly.type
_entity_poly.pdbx_seq_one_letter_code
_entity_poly.pdbx_strand_id
1 'polypeptide(L)'
;MSSSEHNDSDDEDSELLRQPSRFAAVSEPKESDKAKKPKNRSVREFFGHDEYCYIMDAKNNGNIGRYLNHSCSPNVFVQNVFVDTHDLRFPWVAFFALTYIHAGTELTWDYNYDVGSVPGKVLHCYCGSNDCRGRLL
;
A
#
# COMPACT_ATOMS: atom_id res chain seq x y z
N MET A 1 19.26 -50.87 41.60
CA MET A 1 18.58 -51.30 40.36
C MET A 1 18.00 -50.07 39.70
N SER A 2 18.42 -49.85 38.44
CA SER A 2 17.93 -48.90 37.45
C SER A 2 17.90 -47.41 37.79
N SER A 3 18.86 -46.71 37.22
CA SER A 3 18.82 -45.32 36.77
C SER A 3 17.62 -45.03 35.88
N SER A 4 17.14 -43.79 35.92
CA SER A 4 16.63 -43.06 34.75
C SER A 4 16.66 -41.57 35.07
N GLU A 5 17.82 -40.96 34.83
CA GLU A 5 17.96 -39.51 34.74
C GLU A 5 17.16 -39.06 33.50
N HIS A 6 16.18 -38.17 33.71
CA HIS A 6 15.51 -37.47 32.61
C HIS A 6 16.50 -36.44 32.06
N ASN A 7 17.03 -36.70 30.87
CA ASN A 7 17.64 -35.68 30.02
C ASN A 7 16.50 -34.89 29.38
N ASP A 8 16.12 -33.74 29.95
CA ASP A 8 15.48 -32.69 29.16
C ASP A 8 16.60 -31.97 28.41
N SER A 9 16.81 -32.42 27.18
CA SER A 9 17.69 -31.81 26.20
C SER A 9 17.27 -30.37 25.94
N ASP A 10 18.25 -29.47 26.02
CA ASP A 10 18.16 -28.07 25.65
C ASP A 10 17.43 -27.90 24.30
N ASP A 11 16.24 -27.31 24.34
CA ASP A 11 15.55 -26.80 23.15
C ASP A 11 16.35 -25.60 22.62
N GLU A 12 17.30 -25.88 21.74
CA GLU A 12 17.94 -24.89 20.88
C GLU A 12 16.85 -24.27 19.98
N ASP A 13 16.28 -23.16 20.46
CA ASP A 13 15.35 -22.31 19.72
C ASP A 13 16.12 -21.65 18.56
N SER A 14 16.34 -22.43 17.50
CA SER A 14 16.95 -21.93 16.28
C SER A 14 16.03 -20.84 15.73
N GLU A 15 16.46 -19.58 15.80
CA GLU A 15 15.77 -18.45 15.16
C GLU A 15 15.62 -18.74 13.66
N LEU A 16 14.52 -19.38 13.28
CA LEU A 16 14.06 -19.45 11.90
C LEU A 16 13.58 -18.05 11.53
N LEU A 17 14.54 -17.19 11.18
CA LEU A 17 14.27 -15.91 10.54
C LEU A 17 13.39 -16.19 9.33
N ARG A 18 12.09 -15.89 9.47
CA ARG A 18 11.11 -16.05 8.41
C ARG A 18 11.52 -15.15 7.26
N GLN A 19 12.11 -15.74 6.22
CA GLN A 19 12.43 -15.00 5.02
C GLN A 19 11.12 -14.50 4.40
N PRO A 20 10.97 -13.19 4.14
CA PRO A 20 9.77 -12.70 3.50
C PRO A 20 9.65 -13.35 2.12
N SER A 21 8.49 -13.94 1.84
CA SER A 21 8.19 -14.45 0.50
C SER A 21 8.16 -13.26 -0.45
N ARG A 22 9.25 -13.05 -1.18
CA ARG A 22 9.32 -12.05 -2.24
C ARG A 22 8.33 -12.47 -3.31
N PHE A 23 7.20 -11.79 -3.40
CA PHE A 23 6.31 -11.91 -4.54
C PHE A 23 7.08 -11.36 -5.75
N ALA A 24 7.78 -12.23 -6.47
CA ALA A 24 8.43 -11.87 -7.72
C ALA A 24 7.33 -11.85 -8.79
N ALA A 25 6.78 -10.66 -9.06
CA ALA A 25 6.03 -10.46 -10.29
C ALA A 25 7.03 -10.63 -11.45
N VAL A 26 7.08 -11.83 -12.04
CA VAL A 26 7.91 -12.09 -13.21
C VAL A 26 7.24 -11.40 -14.39
N SER A 27 7.78 -10.26 -14.80
CA SER A 27 7.60 -9.76 -16.15
C SER A 27 8.98 -9.47 -16.73
N GLU A 28 9.55 -10.41 -17.46
CA GLU A 28 10.73 -10.14 -18.28
C GLU A 28 10.34 -9.11 -19.37
N PRO A 29 11.00 -7.94 -19.46
CA PRO A 29 10.73 -7.01 -20.55
C PRO A 29 11.53 -7.46 -21.77
N LYS A 30 10.83 -7.82 -22.86
CA LYS A 30 11.45 -7.90 -24.18
C LYS A 30 11.71 -6.48 -24.69
N GLU A 31 12.97 -6.21 -24.97
CA GLU A 31 13.48 -4.95 -25.50
C GLU A 31 13.02 -4.75 -26.94
N SER A 32 11.95 -3.97 -27.13
CA SER A 32 11.63 -3.16 -28.32
C SER A 32 10.13 -2.85 -28.37
N ASP A 33 9.72 -1.83 -27.62
CA ASP A 33 8.65 -0.91 -28.01
C ASP A 33 8.61 0.17 -26.94
N LYS A 34 8.46 1.43 -27.33
CA LYS A 34 8.09 2.50 -26.38
C LYS A 34 6.69 2.18 -25.87
N ALA A 35 6.59 1.29 -24.89
CA ALA A 35 5.35 0.82 -24.32
C ALA A 35 4.63 2.03 -23.74
N LYS A 36 3.54 2.46 -24.43
CA LYS A 36 2.53 3.32 -23.80
C LYS A 36 2.16 2.61 -22.51
N LYS A 37 2.41 3.24 -21.35
CA LYS A 37 2.01 2.68 -20.05
C LYS A 37 0.56 2.17 -20.20
N PRO A 38 0.26 0.91 -19.84
CA PRO A 38 -1.12 0.43 -19.90
C PRO A 38 -1.95 1.40 -19.08
N LYS A 39 -2.92 2.06 -19.73
CA LYS A 39 -3.86 2.91 -19.02
C LYS A 39 -4.70 1.96 -18.16
N ASN A 40 -4.40 1.90 -16.86
CA ASN A 40 -5.28 1.23 -15.91
C ASN A 40 -6.67 1.85 -16.08
N ARG A 41 -7.62 1.03 -16.53
CA ARG A 41 -9.00 1.45 -16.72
C ARG A 41 -9.56 1.82 -15.36
N SER A 42 -10.25 2.95 -15.28
CA SER A 42 -10.84 3.38 -14.02
C SER A 42 -11.95 2.40 -13.65
N VAL A 43 -12.04 1.99 -12.37
CA VAL A 43 -13.17 1.17 -11.89
C VAL A 43 -14.52 1.85 -12.13
N ARG A 44 -14.51 3.19 -12.27
CA ARG A 44 -15.69 3.99 -12.61
C ARG A 44 -16.29 3.66 -13.97
N GLU A 45 -15.51 3.11 -14.90
CA GLU A 45 -16.02 2.70 -16.22
C GLU A 45 -17.01 1.53 -16.13
N PHE A 46 -17.04 0.82 -15.00
CA PHE A 46 -17.97 -0.29 -14.75
C PHE A 46 -19.24 0.15 -13.99
N PHE A 47 -19.35 1.43 -13.63
CA PHE A 47 -20.52 1.93 -12.92
C PHE A 47 -21.66 2.21 -13.92
N GLY A 48 -22.91 2.09 -13.46
CA GLY A 48 -24.05 2.50 -14.27
C GLY A 48 -24.01 4.01 -14.59
N HIS A 49 -24.64 4.42 -15.69
CA HIS A 49 -24.65 5.82 -16.16
C HIS A 49 -25.13 6.81 -15.08
N ASP A 50 -26.04 6.36 -14.20
CA ASP A 50 -26.64 7.17 -13.14
C ASP A 50 -26.11 6.81 -11.74
N GLU A 51 -25.00 6.08 -11.65
CA GLU A 51 -24.41 5.68 -10.38
C GLU A 51 -23.26 6.60 -9.96
N TYR A 52 -23.33 7.07 -8.71
CA TYR A 52 -22.35 8.00 -8.15
C TYR A 52 -21.10 7.29 -7.61
N CYS A 53 -19.98 8.02 -7.60
CA CYS A 53 -18.78 7.61 -6.89
C CYS A 53 -18.92 7.98 -5.41
N TYR A 54 -18.54 7.05 -4.53
CA TYR A 54 -18.49 7.29 -3.10
C TYR A 54 -17.08 7.70 -2.66
N ILE A 55 -17.00 8.44 -1.56
CA ILE A 55 -15.75 8.91 -0.95
C ILE A 55 -15.75 8.49 0.51
N MET A 56 -14.61 7.96 0.97
CA MET A 56 -14.38 7.71 2.38
C MET A 56 -13.89 9.00 3.05
N ASP A 57 -14.68 9.54 3.98
CA ASP A 57 -14.31 10.70 4.78
C ASP A 57 -13.93 10.26 6.20
N ALA A 58 -12.64 10.33 6.51
CA ALA A 58 -12.09 10.01 7.83
C ALA A 58 -11.78 11.24 8.69
N LYS A 59 -12.35 12.42 8.36
CA LYS A 59 -12.07 13.68 9.06
C LYS A 59 -12.40 13.59 10.55
N ASN A 60 -13.61 13.14 10.88
CA ASN A 60 -14.11 13.08 12.26
C ASN A 60 -14.09 11.66 12.85
N ASN A 61 -14.31 10.64 12.01
CA ASN A 61 -14.38 9.24 12.42
C ASN A 61 -13.55 8.38 11.47
N GLY A 62 -12.58 7.63 11.99
CA GLY A 62 -11.72 6.77 11.20
C GLY A 62 -10.76 5.96 12.08
N ASN A 63 -10.08 4.98 11.47
CA ASN A 63 -9.07 4.17 12.16
C ASN A 63 -7.67 4.78 11.98
N ILE A 64 -6.62 4.02 12.33
CA ILE A 64 -5.22 4.45 12.20
C ILE A 64 -4.81 4.85 10.77
N GLY A 65 -5.49 4.32 9.74
CA GLY A 65 -5.21 4.60 8.34
C GLY A 65 -5.24 6.09 7.99
N ARG A 66 -6.05 6.88 8.71
CA ARG A 66 -6.18 8.34 8.50
C ARG A 66 -4.90 9.13 8.80
N TYR A 67 -3.93 8.53 9.47
CA TYR A 67 -2.67 9.17 9.87
C TYR A 67 -1.48 8.82 8.97
N LEU A 68 -1.66 7.94 7.98
CA LEU A 68 -0.58 7.62 7.03
C LEU A 68 -0.34 8.82 6.11
N ASN A 69 0.87 9.36 6.18
CA ASN A 69 1.27 10.54 5.41
C ASN A 69 1.58 10.21 3.96
N HIS A 70 1.72 11.27 3.18
CA HIS A 70 2.15 11.19 1.80
C HIS A 70 3.67 11.03 1.67
N SER A 71 4.12 10.17 0.75
CA SER A 71 5.44 10.26 0.14
C SER A 71 5.37 10.14 -1.38
N CYS A 72 6.23 10.89 -2.08
CA CYS A 72 6.43 10.73 -3.52
C CYS A 72 7.18 9.43 -3.87
N SER A 73 7.86 8.83 -2.88
CA SER A 73 8.45 7.49 -2.95
C SER A 73 7.90 6.65 -1.77
N PRO A 74 6.63 6.22 -1.85
CA PRO A 74 5.96 5.54 -0.76
C PRO A 74 6.49 4.12 -0.53
N ASN A 75 6.23 3.58 0.66
CA ASN A 75 6.56 2.19 1.02
C ASN A 75 5.33 1.30 1.20
N VAL A 76 4.11 1.87 1.17
CA VAL A 76 2.86 1.12 1.07
C VAL A 76 2.04 1.60 -0.13
N PHE A 77 1.20 0.72 -0.67
CA PHE A 77 0.24 1.02 -1.72
C PHE A 77 -1.18 0.65 -1.33
N VAL A 78 -2.15 1.28 -1.97
CA VAL A 78 -3.58 1.04 -1.75
C VAL A 78 -4.09 0.00 -2.74
N GLN A 79 -4.80 -1.00 -2.23
CA GLN A 79 -5.50 -2.01 -3.01
C GLN A 79 -6.96 -2.05 -2.59
N ASN A 80 -7.85 -2.01 -3.59
CA ASN A 80 -9.27 -2.28 -3.37
C ASN A 80 -9.46 -3.79 -3.14
N VAL A 81 -10.09 -4.15 -2.03
CA VAL A 81 -10.38 -5.53 -1.63
C VAL A 81 -11.89 -5.68 -1.46
N PHE A 82 -12.45 -6.80 -1.91
CA PHE A 82 -13.87 -7.10 -1.83
C PHE A 82 -14.06 -8.30 -0.91
N VAL A 83 -14.64 -8.05 0.28
CA VAL A 83 -14.84 -9.07 1.32
C VAL A 83 -16.32 -9.40 1.43
N ASP A 84 -17.13 -8.43 1.87
CA ASP A 84 -18.55 -8.63 2.15
C ASP A 84 -19.47 -8.27 0.97
N THR A 85 -18.92 -7.67 -0.08
CA THR A 85 -19.67 -7.16 -1.24
C THR A 85 -18.89 -7.32 -2.52
N HIS A 86 -19.59 -7.54 -3.63
CA HIS A 86 -19.05 -7.49 -4.99
C HIS A 86 -19.36 -6.18 -5.70
N ASP A 87 -20.00 -5.23 -5.01
CA ASP A 87 -20.25 -3.89 -5.54
C ASP A 87 -18.93 -3.12 -5.62
N LEU A 88 -18.47 -2.85 -6.84
CA LEU A 88 -17.22 -2.16 -7.13
C LEU A 88 -17.14 -0.74 -6.53
N ARG A 89 -18.27 -0.17 -6.10
CA ARG A 89 -18.36 1.15 -5.47
C ARG A 89 -18.03 1.12 -3.98
N PHE A 90 -18.09 -0.05 -3.33
CA PHE A 90 -17.85 -0.22 -1.89
C PHE A 90 -16.71 -1.20 -1.58
N PRO A 91 -15.49 -0.98 -2.13
CA PRO A 91 -14.35 -1.78 -1.75
C PRO A 91 -13.90 -1.45 -0.32
N TRP A 92 -13.25 -2.41 0.32
CA TRP A 92 -12.35 -2.15 1.43
C TRP A 92 -11.07 -1.54 0.87
N VAL A 93 -10.67 -0.39 1.40
CA VAL A 93 -9.40 0.26 1.07
C VAL A 93 -8.33 -0.34 1.98
N ALA A 94 -7.49 -1.21 1.43
CA ALA A 94 -6.44 -1.90 2.17
C ALA A 94 -5.04 -1.38 1.79
N PHE A 95 -4.17 -1.25 2.78
CA PHE A 95 -2.77 -0.90 2.58
C PHE A 95 -1.90 -2.15 2.58
N PHE A 96 -1.04 -2.29 1.58
CA PHE A 96 -0.07 -3.37 1.49
C PHE A 96 1.34 -2.79 1.35
N ALA A 97 2.33 -3.45 1.95
CA ALA A 97 3.73 -3.06 1.81
C ALA A 97 4.22 -3.32 0.38
N LEU A 98 4.90 -2.33 -0.21
CA LEU A 98 5.56 -2.46 -1.51
C LEU A 98 6.86 -3.26 -1.42
N THR A 99 7.55 -3.13 -0.29
CA THR A 99 8.84 -3.77 -0.01
C THR A 99 8.88 -4.20 1.45
N TYR A 100 9.96 -4.85 1.85
CA TYR A 100 10.26 -5.01 3.28
C TYR A 100 10.45 -3.63 3.93
N ILE A 101 9.87 -3.44 5.12
CA ILE A 101 9.89 -2.18 5.87
C ILE A 101 10.52 -2.44 7.25
N HIS A 102 11.62 -1.75 7.54
CA HIS A 102 12.29 -1.85 8.84
C HIS A 102 11.45 -1.22 9.96
N ALA A 103 11.53 -1.78 11.17
CA ALA A 103 10.88 -1.21 12.34
C ALA A 103 11.31 0.26 12.57
N GLY A 104 10.35 1.09 12.97
CA GLY A 104 10.56 2.54 13.15
C GLY A 104 10.49 3.37 11.87
N THR A 105 10.41 2.74 10.68
CA THR A 105 10.17 3.46 9.42
C THR A 105 8.72 3.95 9.35
N GLU A 106 8.52 5.22 8.99
CA GLU A 106 7.18 5.77 8.76
C GLU A 106 6.50 5.08 7.56
N LEU A 107 5.23 4.71 7.72
CA LEU A 107 4.41 4.18 6.63
C LEU A 107 3.80 5.33 5.81
N THR A 108 4.07 5.36 4.51
CA THR A 108 3.63 6.43 3.61
C THR A 108 3.06 5.88 2.31
N TRP A 109 2.06 6.56 1.74
CA TRP A 109 1.43 6.23 0.46
C TRP A 109 1.37 7.43 -0.49
N ASP A 110 1.16 7.20 -1.78
CA ASP A 110 0.91 8.30 -2.72
C ASP A 110 -0.56 8.73 -2.65
N TYR A 111 -0.82 9.95 -2.16
CA TYR A 111 -2.18 10.51 -2.11
C TYR A 111 -2.79 10.70 -3.50
N ASN A 112 -1.96 10.69 -4.55
CA ASN A 112 -2.36 10.79 -5.94
C ASN A 112 -3.23 12.03 -6.21
N TYR A 113 -2.90 13.13 -5.54
CA TYR A 113 -3.51 14.44 -5.77
C TYR A 113 -2.95 15.07 -7.05
N ASP A 114 -3.84 15.64 -7.85
CA ASP A 114 -3.46 16.45 -8.99
C ASP A 114 -3.18 17.89 -8.51
N VAL A 115 -1.96 18.38 -8.79
CA VAL A 115 -1.57 19.76 -8.46
C VAL A 115 -2.49 20.74 -9.18
N GLY A 116 -3.02 21.73 -8.46
CA GLY A 116 -3.97 22.71 -8.98
C GLY A 116 -5.42 22.21 -9.11
N SER A 117 -5.72 20.97 -8.68
CA SER A 117 -7.11 20.44 -8.68
C SER A 117 -8.06 21.21 -7.77
N VAL A 118 -7.53 21.91 -6.76
CA VAL A 118 -8.30 22.77 -5.86
C VAL A 118 -7.94 24.23 -6.11
N PRO A 119 -8.84 25.04 -6.70
CA PRO A 119 -8.57 26.45 -7.00
C PRO A 119 -8.17 27.23 -5.76
N GLY A 120 -7.07 27.99 -5.86
CA GLY A 120 -6.58 28.85 -4.79
C GLY A 120 -5.91 28.12 -3.60
N LYS A 121 -5.79 26.79 -3.64
CA LYS A 121 -5.13 26.01 -2.59
C LYS A 121 -3.76 25.54 -3.07
N VAL A 122 -2.73 25.83 -2.28
CA VAL A 122 -1.36 25.39 -2.51
C VAL A 122 -0.91 24.62 -1.27
N LEU A 123 -0.47 23.38 -1.47
CA LEU A 123 0.10 22.58 -0.40
C LEU A 123 1.44 22.02 -0.85
N HIS A 124 2.51 22.38 -0.13
CA HIS A 124 3.86 21.89 -0.40
C HIS A 124 4.04 20.47 0.14
N CYS A 125 4.83 19.66 -0.58
CA CYS A 125 5.20 18.33 -0.15
C CYS A 125 6.52 18.39 0.64
N TYR A 126 6.54 17.77 1.83
CA TYR A 126 7.72 17.69 2.70
C TYR A 126 8.14 16.25 2.99
N CYS A 127 7.85 15.32 2.08
CA CYS A 127 8.12 13.90 2.30
C CYS A 127 9.62 13.52 2.37
N GLY A 128 10.53 14.43 2.02
CA GLY A 128 11.97 14.19 2.09
C GLY A 128 12.55 13.24 1.02
N SER A 129 11.72 12.71 0.12
CA SER A 129 12.23 11.88 -0.99
C SER A 129 13.09 12.68 -1.97
N ASN A 130 14.12 12.04 -2.52
CA ASN A 130 14.93 12.59 -3.62
C ASN A 130 14.10 12.86 -4.89
N ASP A 131 13.02 12.09 -5.10
CA ASP A 131 12.10 12.22 -6.23
C ASP A 131 10.84 13.03 -5.86
N CYS A 132 10.94 13.91 -4.85
CA CYS A 132 9.80 14.70 -4.39
C CYS A 132 9.27 15.62 -5.51
N ARG A 133 7.94 15.58 -5.72
CA ARG A 133 7.23 16.45 -6.68
C ARG A 133 7.15 17.92 -6.23
N GLY A 134 7.57 18.24 -5.01
CA GLY A 134 7.55 19.58 -4.41
C GLY A 134 6.18 20.09 -3.96
N ARG A 135 5.08 19.63 -4.59
CA ARG A 135 3.70 19.97 -4.23
C ARG A 135 2.80 18.75 -4.12
N LEU A 136 1.85 18.85 -3.19
CA LEU A 136 0.72 17.95 -3.00
C LEU A 136 -0.53 18.47 -3.72
N LEU A 137 -0.83 19.77 -3.56
CA LEU A 137 -1.94 20.48 -4.22
C LEU A 137 -1.44 21.78 -4.83
#